data_AF-A0A8K1CGQ3-F1
#
_entry.id   AF-A0A8K1CGQ3-F1
#
_cell.length_a   1.000
_cell.length_b   1.000
_cell.length_c   1.000
_cell.angle_alpha   90.00
_cell.angle_beta   90.00
_cell.angle_gamma   90.00
#
_symmetry.space_group_name_H-M   'P 1'
#
loop_
_entity.id
_entity.type
_entity.pdbx_description
1 polymer ?
#
loop_
_entity_poly.entity_id
_entity_poly.type
_entity_poly.pdbx_seq_one_letter_code
_entity_poly.pdbx_strand_id
1 'polypeptide(L)'
;MWQVCPPDTCEALAPLFTKEYQFHVHDQQAASESSGYWWSSPFAMALLLTFKRQVIVIFLNHTIYTAAMVLQPFFAQAILAYLNNRENSFHISSGVVLVVLISLVSLIGMTCLNYAFFISSRIGANMRSIIMDVVFQKALRLSSVARQAYTTGEIVTLMSVDTEHIFHSVITGPWVILSPATIIVTIVIIIVINFPIFVYRRRPFMVFGWTMCCVCLFVMALMPMPDPFFIKPEYRELDPSELVDGVTIRKSAPDNGTKYIILLMLASLGYVIADVAADAVVVEYAQREPEAIRGRTQTAI
;
A
#
# COMPACT_ATOMS: atom_id res chain seq x y z
N MET A 1 -32.49 -11.32 -1.22
CA MET A 1 -31.04 -11.60 -1.16
C MET A 1 -30.83 -13.07 -1.47
N TRP A 2 -29.79 -13.42 -2.23
CA TRP A 2 -29.41 -14.82 -2.44
C TRP A 2 -28.77 -15.39 -1.18
N GLN A 3 -28.92 -16.70 -0.98
CA GLN A 3 -28.22 -17.41 0.10
C GLN A 3 -26.72 -17.44 -0.18
N VAL A 4 -25.92 -17.40 0.90
CA VAL A 4 -24.46 -17.50 0.83
C VAL A 4 -24.06 -18.88 0.29
N CYS A 5 -23.02 -18.93 -0.54
CA CYS A 5 -22.54 -20.19 -1.07
C CYS A 5 -22.11 -21.14 0.06
N PRO A 6 -22.40 -22.47 -0.03
CA PRO A 6 -22.04 -23.45 0.99
C PRO A 6 -20.59 -23.43 1.48
N PRO A 7 -19.55 -23.20 0.64
CA PRO A 7 -18.16 -23.11 1.12
C PRO A 7 -17.83 -21.83 1.89
N ASP A 8 -18.66 -20.78 1.80
CA ASP A 8 -18.45 -19.49 2.46
C ASP A 8 -19.29 -19.36 3.75
N THR A 9 -20.07 -20.39 4.12
CA THR A 9 -20.85 -20.34 5.35
C THR A 9 -19.95 -20.52 6.58
N CYS A 10 -20.33 -19.87 7.68
CA CYS A 10 -19.63 -20.05 8.96
C CYS A 10 -19.66 -21.51 9.42
N GLU A 11 -20.71 -22.28 9.09
CA GLU A 11 -20.82 -23.70 9.43
C GLU A 11 -19.70 -24.55 8.79
N ALA A 12 -19.28 -24.22 7.57
CA ALA A 12 -18.19 -24.91 6.89
C ALA A 12 -16.81 -24.44 7.38
N LEU A 13 -16.66 -23.14 7.66
CA LEU A 13 -15.36 -22.52 7.96
C LEU A 13 -14.98 -22.56 9.45
N ALA A 14 -15.94 -22.45 10.38
CA ALA A 14 -15.69 -22.50 11.81
C ALA A 14 -15.01 -23.79 12.30
N PRO A 15 -15.38 -25.01 11.86
CA PRO A 15 -14.69 -26.23 12.31
C PRO A 15 -13.27 -26.32 11.75
N LEU A 16 -13.02 -25.83 10.53
CA LEU A 16 -11.69 -25.76 9.94
C LEU A 16 -10.79 -24.82 10.74
N PHE A 17 -11.28 -23.61 11.05
CA PHE A 17 -10.57 -22.64 11.87
C PHE A 17 -10.29 -23.19 13.28
N THR A 18 -11.30 -23.81 13.92
CA THR A 18 -11.15 -24.36 15.28
C THR A 18 -10.09 -25.47 15.34
N LYS A 19 -10.02 -26.32 14.30
CA LYS A 19 -9.00 -27.36 14.19
C LYS A 19 -7.59 -26.77 14.12
N GLU A 20 -7.37 -25.79 13.24
CA GLU A 20 -6.07 -25.11 13.08
C GLU A 20 -5.70 -24.30 14.33
N TYR A 21 -6.67 -23.65 14.97
CA TYR A 21 -6.46 -22.90 16.21
C TYR A 21 -6.05 -23.81 17.36
N GLN A 22 -6.72 -24.95 17.56
CA GLN A 22 -6.36 -25.91 18.61
C GLN A 22 -4.98 -26.52 18.38
N PHE A 23 -4.65 -26.83 17.12
CA PHE A 23 -3.31 -27.33 16.75
C PHE A 23 -2.22 -26.33 17.16
N HIS A 24 -2.38 -25.05 16.81
CA HIS A 24 -1.38 -24.03 17.13
C HIS A 24 -1.34 -23.61 18.59
N VAL A 25 -2.46 -23.63 19.31
CA VAL A 25 -2.45 -23.36 20.77
C VAL A 25 -1.67 -24.45 21.51
N HIS A 26 -1.81 -25.71 21.12
CA HIS A 26 -1.02 -26.81 21.70
C HIS A 26 0.47 -26.72 21.35
N ASP A 27 0.79 -26.41 20.10
CA ASP A 27 2.17 -26.21 19.65
C ASP A 27 2.85 -25.01 20.34
N GLN A 28 2.10 -23.91 20.55
CA GLN A 28 2.61 -22.75 21.28
C GLN A 28 2.77 -23.00 22.77
N GLN A 29 1.92 -23.80 23.42
CA GLN A 29 2.12 -24.21 24.81
C GLN A 29 3.41 -25.03 24.97
N ALA A 30 3.80 -25.80 23.96
CA ALA A 30 5.10 -26.50 23.93
C ALA A 30 6.28 -25.55 23.61
N ALA A 31 6.06 -24.48 22.83
CA ALA A 31 7.08 -23.49 22.46
C ALA A 31 7.19 -22.27 23.41
N SER A 32 6.28 -22.15 24.40
CA SER A 32 6.09 -20.97 25.26
C SER A 32 7.27 -20.63 26.18
N GLU A 33 8.33 -21.45 26.21
CA GLU A 33 9.50 -21.21 27.07
C GLU A 33 10.56 -20.29 26.43
N SER A 34 10.49 -19.92 25.13
CA SER A 34 11.66 -19.29 24.49
C SER A 34 11.48 -18.08 23.56
N SER A 35 10.27 -17.56 23.28
CA SER A 35 10.18 -16.47 22.29
C SER A 35 8.91 -15.60 22.38
N GLY A 36 9.08 -14.37 22.90
CA GLY A 36 8.01 -13.37 23.06
C GLY A 36 7.96 -12.35 21.93
N TYR A 37 7.67 -12.78 20.70
CA TYR A 37 7.45 -11.86 19.58
C TYR A 37 5.96 -11.68 19.24
N TRP A 38 5.54 -10.42 19.03
CA TRP A 38 4.16 -10.02 18.74
C TRP A 38 3.60 -10.59 17.41
N TRP A 39 4.47 -10.94 16.45
CA TRP A 39 4.06 -11.46 15.13
C TRP A 39 3.68 -12.96 15.12
N SER A 40 3.83 -13.66 16.25
CA SER A 40 3.42 -15.05 16.41
C SER A 40 2.21 -15.18 17.33
N SER A 41 1.12 -14.45 17.06
CA SER A 41 -0.14 -14.76 17.76
C SER A 41 -0.72 -16.05 17.15
N PRO A 42 -1.10 -17.04 17.98
CA PRO A 42 -1.59 -18.33 17.49
C PRO A 42 -2.89 -18.15 16.72
N PHE A 43 -3.66 -17.13 17.09
CA PHE A 43 -4.89 -16.72 16.43
C PHE A 43 -4.65 -16.22 15.02
N ALA A 44 -3.75 -15.24 14.82
CA ALA A 44 -3.47 -14.70 13.49
C ALA A 44 -2.85 -15.77 12.57
N MET A 45 -1.98 -16.62 13.12
CA MET A 45 -1.38 -17.74 12.37
C MET A 45 -2.43 -18.76 11.94
N ALA A 46 -3.31 -19.20 12.85
CA ALA A 46 -4.41 -20.12 12.53
C ALA A 46 -5.33 -19.53 11.45
N LEU A 47 -5.58 -18.22 11.51
CA LEU A 47 -6.42 -17.52 10.55
C LEU A 47 -5.76 -17.47 9.15
N LEU A 48 -4.49 -17.08 9.08
CA LEU A 48 -3.72 -17.08 7.82
C LEU A 48 -3.59 -18.48 7.22
N LEU A 49 -3.42 -19.51 8.03
CA LEU A 49 -3.32 -20.90 7.58
C LEU A 49 -4.64 -21.47 7.09
N THR A 50 -5.75 -21.14 7.75
CA THR A 50 -7.10 -21.51 7.32
C THR A 50 -7.37 -21.03 5.89
N PHE A 51 -6.91 -19.83 5.55
CA PHE A 51 -7.11 -19.23 4.23
C PHE A 51 -5.85 -19.24 3.34
N LYS A 52 -4.82 -20.02 3.67
CA LYS A 52 -3.49 -19.94 3.01
C LYS A 52 -3.52 -19.98 1.49
N ARG A 53 -4.33 -20.88 0.92
CA ARG A 53 -4.46 -21.03 -0.54
C ARG A 53 -5.00 -19.76 -1.17
N GLN A 54 -5.98 -19.14 -0.52
CA GLN A 54 -6.65 -17.96 -1.03
C GLN A 54 -5.78 -16.70 -0.85
N VAL A 55 -5.07 -16.60 0.29
CA VAL A 55 -4.03 -15.58 0.53
C VAL A 55 -2.92 -15.65 -0.53
N ILE A 56 -2.41 -16.86 -0.83
CA ILE A 56 -1.40 -17.06 -1.89
C ILE A 56 -1.93 -16.56 -3.25
N VAL A 57 -3.19 -16.88 -3.59
CA VAL A 57 -3.81 -16.41 -4.84
C VAL A 57 -3.90 -14.87 -4.89
N ILE A 58 -4.19 -14.20 -3.77
CA ILE A 58 -4.20 -12.72 -3.70
C ILE A 58 -2.83 -12.15 -3.98
N PHE A 59 -1.78 -12.66 -3.31
CA PHE A 59 -0.41 -12.19 -3.51
C PHE A 59 0.08 -12.44 -4.94
N LEU A 60 -0.22 -13.61 -5.51
CA LEU A 60 0.14 -13.92 -6.90
C LEU A 60 -0.53 -12.96 -7.89
N ASN A 61 -1.84 -12.70 -7.74
CA ASN A 61 -2.54 -11.78 -8.65
C ASN A 61 -2.04 -10.34 -8.53
N HIS A 62 -1.78 -9.86 -7.31
CA HIS A 62 -1.17 -8.54 -7.14
C HIS A 62 0.25 -8.49 -7.73
N THR A 63 1.04 -9.55 -7.59
CA THR A 63 2.38 -9.62 -8.20
C THR A 63 2.29 -9.52 -9.72
N ILE A 64 1.37 -10.27 -10.35
CA ILE A 64 1.12 -10.19 -11.80
C ILE A 64 0.71 -8.77 -12.22
N TYR A 65 -0.19 -8.13 -11.46
CA TYR A 65 -0.57 -6.74 -11.70
C TYR A 65 0.62 -5.78 -11.62
N THR A 66 1.44 -5.88 -10.57
CA THR A 66 2.63 -5.02 -10.42
C THR A 66 3.64 -5.23 -11.55
N ALA A 67 3.83 -6.48 -12.01
CA ALA A 67 4.68 -6.77 -13.16
C ALA A 67 4.13 -6.17 -14.47
N ALA A 68 2.82 -6.26 -14.70
CA ALA A 68 2.18 -5.65 -15.88
C ALA A 68 2.35 -4.12 -15.89
N MET A 69 2.20 -3.47 -14.73
CA MET A 69 2.45 -2.03 -14.57
C MET A 69 3.90 -1.66 -14.87
N VAL A 70 4.87 -2.47 -14.41
CA VAL A 70 6.30 -2.25 -14.69
C VAL A 70 6.63 -2.43 -16.17
N LEU A 71 5.96 -3.36 -16.87
CA LEU A 71 6.18 -3.58 -18.30
C LEU A 71 5.65 -2.44 -19.19
N GLN A 72 4.66 -1.69 -18.72
CA GLN A 72 3.98 -0.65 -19.48
C GLN A 72 4.91 0.43 -20.08
N PRO A 73 5.86 1.04 -19.32
CA PRO A 73 6.82 1.99 -19.90
C PRO A 73 7.76 1.37 -20.95
N PHE A 74 8.10 0.09 -20.87
CA PHE A 74 8.95 -0.57 -21.87
C PHE A 74 8.22 -0.72 -23.21
N PHE A 75 6.93 -1.05 -23.19
CA PHE A 75 6.11 -1.06 -24.41
C PHE A 75 5.95 0.33 -25.00
N ALA A 76 5.76 1.36 -24.16
CA ALA A 76 5.71 2.75 -24.62
C ALA A 76 7.04 3.18 -25.29
N GLN A 77 8.18 2.84 -24.69
CA GLN A 77 9.50 3.07 -25.29
C GLN A 77 9.69 2.32 -26.61
N ALA A 78 9.21 1.07 -26.71
CA ALA A 78 9.28 0.30 -27.95
C ALA A 78 8.43 0.93 -29.08
N ILE A 79 7.26 1.49 -28.76
CA ILE A 79 6.44 2.24 -29.73
C ILE A 79 7.19 3.51 -30.19
N LEU A 80 7.79 4.25 -29.26
CA LEU A 80 8.59 5.44 -29.60
C LEU A 80 9.80 5.10 -30.47
N ALA A 81 10.50 3.99 -30.19
CA ALA A 81 11.61 3.51 -30.98
C ALA A 81 11.18 3.15 -32.41
N TYR A 82 10.04 2.45 -32.55
CA TYR A 82 9.47 2.07 -33.83
C TYR A 82 9.11 3.30 -34.66
N LEU A 83 8.44 4.25 -34.03
CA LEU A 83 8.04 5.50 -34.64
C LEU A 83 9.26 6.29 -35.13
N ASN A 84 10.40 6.24 -34.42
CA ASN A 84 11.63 6.93 -34.77
C ASN A 84 12.55 6.17 -35.74
N ASN A 85 12.06 5.09 -36.38
CA ASN A 85 12.83 4.20 -37.26
C ASN A 85 14.13 3.67 -36.60
N ARG A 86 14.12 3.47 -35.28
CA ARG A 86 15.21 2.82 -34.54
C ARG A 86 14.87 1.35 -34.34
N GLU A 87 15.90 0.52 -34.15
CA GLU A 87 15.69 -0.88 -33.80
C GLU A 87 14.95 -0.97 -32.46
N ASN A 88 13.85 -1.71 -32.46
CA ASN A 88 13.01 -1.91 -31.29
C ASN A 88 13.68 -2.88 -30.32
N SER A 89 13.57 -2.64 -29.02
CA SER A 89 14.04 -3.57 -27.97
C SER A 89 13.51 -5.00 -28.13
N PHE A 90 12.33 -5.14 -28.75
CA PHE A 90 11.68 -6.43 -29.03
C PHE A 90 11.89 -6.96 -30.47
N HIS A 91 12.62 -6.22 -31.33
CA HIS A 91 12.84 -6.54 -32.75
C HIS A 91 11.55 -6.78 -33.57
N ILE A 92 10.42 -6.21 -33.15
CA ILE A 92 9.13 -6.36 -33.84
C ILE A 92 9.01 -5.30 -34.94
N SER A 93 8.75 -5.73 -36.18
CA SER A 93 8.68 -4.87 -37.38
C SER A 93 7.34 -4.15 -37.58
N SER A 94 6.31 -4.44 -36.77
CA SER A 94 4.98 -3.83 -36.89
C SER A 94 4.56 -3.07 -35.64
N GLY A 95 4.31 -1.77 -35.79
CA GLY A 95 3.80 -0.91 -34.71
C GLY A 95 2.40 -1.29 -34.23
N VAL A 96 1.55 -1.84 -35.11
CA VAL A 96 0.19 -2.29 -34.75
C VAL A 96 0.27 -3.42 -33.71
N VAL A 97 1.24 -4.33 -33.87
CA VAL A 97 1.45 -5.43 -32.92
C VAL A 97 1.85 -4.90 -31.54
N LEU A 98 2.70 -3.88 -31.48
CA LEU A 98 3.11 -3.25 -30.21
C LEU A 98 1.92 -2.60 -29.48
N VAL A 99 1.02 -1.92 -30.21
CA VAL A 99 -0.20 -1.31 -29.63
C VAL A 99 -1.19 -2.36 -29.14
N VAL A 100 -1.33 -3.48 -29.86
CA VAL A 100 -2.15 -4.60 -29.39
C VAL A 100 -1.55 -5.23 -28.15
N LEU A 101 -0.22 -5.42 -28.09
CA LEU A 101 0.47 -6.00 -26.93
C LEU A 101 0.32 -5.14 -25.67
N ILE A 102 0.52 -3.82 -25.76
CA ILE A 102 0.34 -2.92 -24.60
C ILE A 102 -1.11 -2.94 -24.09
N SER A 103 -2.08 -3.03 -25.00
CA SER A 103 -3.51 -3.13 -24.65
C SER A 103 -3.84 -4.46 -23.96
N LEU A 104 -3.25 -5.57 -24.43
CA LEU A 104 -3.43 -6.88 -23.80
C LEU A 104 -2.78 -6.93 -22.41
N VAL A 105 -1.59 -6.37 -22.26
CA VAL A 105 -0.88 -6.32 -20.96
C VAL A 105 -1.67 -5.49 -19.95
N SER A 106 -2.21 -4.34 -20.35
CA SER A 106 -3.03 -3.51 -19.45
C SER A 106 -4.37 -4.18 -19.10
N LEU A 107 -5.02 -4.85 -20.05
CA LEU A 107 -6.25 -5.61 -19.81
C LEU A 107 -6.02 -6.77 -18.82
N ILE A 108 -4.96 -7.56 -19.01
CA ILE A 108 -4.59 -8.65 -18.12
C ILE A 108 -4.27 -8.11 -16.73
N GLY A 109 -3.46 -7.05 -16.65
CA GLY A 109 -3.13 -6.40 -15.38
C GLY A 109 -4.38 -5.95 -14.63
N MET A 110 -5.29 -5.23 -15.30
CA MET A 110 -6.53 -4.75 -14.67
C MET A 110 -7.47 -5.89 -14.26
N THR A 111 -7.56 -6.95 -15.07
CA THR A 111 -8.38 -8.13 -14.74
C THR A 111 -7.84 -8.83 -13.49
N CYS A 112 -6.51 -8.99 -13.38
CA CYS A 112 -5.86 -9.54 -12.19
C CYS A 112 -6.10 -8.69 -10.94
N LEU A 113 -6.04 -7.35 -11.06
CA LEU A 113 -6.32 -6.44 -9.94
C LEU A 113 -7.77 -6.58 -9.46
N ASN A 114 -8.74 -6.54 -10.37
CA ASN A 114 -10.15 -6.70 -10.04
C ASN A 114 -10.43 -8.06 -9.39
N TYR A 115 -9.83 -9.13 -9.92
CA TYR A 115 -9.96 -10.47 -9.36
C TYR A 115 -9.34 -10.56 -7.95
N ALA A 116 -8.19 -9.94 -7.74
CA ALA A 116 -7.55 -9.87 -6.42
C ALA A 116 -8.42 -9.11 -5.41
N PHE A 117 -9.01 -7.98 -5.80
CA PHE A 117 -9.92 -7.21 -4.94
C PHE A 117 -11.19 -8.00 -4.60
N PHE A 118 -11.76 -8.70 -5.57
CA PHE A 118 -12.93 -9.57 -5.37
C PHE A 118 -12.64 -10.69 -4.36
N ILE A 119 -11.53 -11.41 -4.54
CA ILE A 119 -11.11 -12.46 -3.60
C ILE A 119 -10.85 -11.86 -2.22
N SER A 120 -10.09 -10.77 -2.13
CA SER A 120 -9.75 -10.14 -0.85
C SER A 120 -11.00 -9.71 -0.07
N SER A 121 -12.00 -9.16 -0.78
CA SER A 121 -13.29 -8.78 -0.17
C SER A 121 -14.07 -10.00 0.33
N ARG A 122 -14.12 -11.08 -0.47
CA ARG A 122 -14.78 -12.35 -0.10
C ARG A 122 -14.14 -12.96 1.15
N ILE A 123 -12.81 -13.05 1.18
CA ILE A 123 -12.08 -13.58 2.33
C ILE A 123 -12.24 -12.69 3.54
N GLY A 124 -12.11 -11.38 3.38
CA GLY A 124 -12.28 -10.44 4.47
C GLY A 124 -13.64 -10.62 5.16
N ALA A 125 -14.71 -10.78 4.38
CA ALA A 125 -16.05 -11.02 4.92
C ALA A 125 -16.17 -12.37 5.66
N ASN A 126 -15.58 -13.43 5.11
CA ASN A 126 -15.55 -14.74 5.75
C ASN A 126 -14.75 -14.69 7.07
N MET A 127 -13.58 -14.05 7.08
CA MET A 127 -12.75 -13.86 8.27
C MET A 127 -13.50 -13.08 9.35
N ARG A 128 -14.11 -11.94 8.98
CA ARG A 128 -14.94 -11.12 9.88
C ARG A 128 -16.03 -11.96 10.54
N SER A 129 -16.74 -12.78 9.75
CA SER A 129 -17.86 -13.59 10.24
C SER A 129 -17.42 -14.69 11.20
N ILE A 130 -16.28 -15.35 10.93
CA ILE A 130 -15.72 -16.37 11.82
C ILE A 130 -15.27 -15.77 13.15
N ILE A 131 -14.60 -14.62 13.10
CA ILE A 131 -14.12 -13.95 14.32
C ILE A 131 -15.32 -13.54 15.18
N MET A 132 -16.37 -13.00 14.56
CA MET A 132 -17.61 -12.66 15.26
C MET A 132 -18.24 -13.89 15.94
N ASP A 133 -18.31 -15.03 15.25
CA ASP A 133 -18.83 -16.30 15.83
C ASP A 133 -17.96 -16.81 16.99
N VAL A 134 -16.65 -16.85 16.83
CA VAL A 134 -15.71 -17.32 17.87
C VAL A 134 -15.78 -16.44 19.12
N VAL A 135 -15.83 -15.12 18.95
CA VAL A 135 -15.94 -14.17 20.06
C VAL A 135 -17.28 -14.33 20.77
N PHE A 136 -18.37 -14.50 20.02
CA PHE A 136 -19.69 -14.74 20.57
C PHE A 136 -19.76 -16.05 21.37
N GLN A 137 -19.26 -17.16 20.81
CA GLN A 137 -19.20 -18.45 21.49
C GLN A 137 -18.32 -18.41 22.74
N LYS A 138 -17.20 -17.68 22.68
CA LYS A 138 -16.33 -17.49 23.83
C LYS A 138 -17.04 -16.68 24.92
N ALA A 139 -17.74 -15.61 24.56
CA ALA A 139 -18.51 -14.80 25.49
C ALA A 139 -19.57 -15.61 26.25
N LEU A 140 -20.24 -16.55 25.59
CA LEU A 140 -21.23 -17.44 26.20
C LEU A 140 -20.65 -18.46 27.18
N ARG A 141 -19.35 -18.79 27.07
CA ARG A 141 -18.67 -19.82 27.88
C ARG A 141 -17.74 -19.24 28.96
N LEU A 142 -17.69 -17.92 29.12
CA LEU A 142 -16.85 -17.27 30.14
C LEU A 142 -17.35 -17.56 31.55
N SER A 143 -16.42 -17.79 32.48
CA SER A 143 -16.73 -17.86 33.91
C SER A 143 -17.16 -16.49 34.45
N SER A 144 -17.91 -16.45 35.55
CA SER A 144 -18.35 -15.19 36.17
C SER A 144 -17.18 -14.27 36.53
N VAL A 145 -16.07 -14.83 37.00
CA VAL A 145 -14.83 -14.10 37.33
C VAL A 145 -14.18 -13.52 36.07
N ALA A 146 -14.03 -14.31 35.00
CA ALA A 146 -13.44 -13.81 33.75
C ALA A 146 -14.36 -12.80 33.04
N ARG A 147 -15.68 -12.95 33.19
CA ARG A 147 -16.68 -11.99 32.68
C ARG A 147 -16.67 -10.66 33.43
N GLN A 148 -16.21 -10.61 34.69
CA GLN A 148 -16.02 -9.34 35.40
C GLN A 148 -14.81 -8.56 34.88
N ALA A 149 -13.83 -9.22 34.25
CA ALA A 149 -12.66 -8.58 33.67
C ALA A 149 -12.93 -7.88 32.34
N TYR A 150 -14.04 -8.20 31.66
CA TYR A 150 -14.44 -7.60 30.39
C TYR A 150 -15.85 -7.05 30.49
N THR A 151 -16.03 -5.78 30.17
CA THR A 151 -17.35 -5.16 30.08
C THR A 151 -18.12 -5.67 28.87
N THR A 152 -19.45 -5.66 28.95
CA THR A 152 -20.31 -5.98 27.80
C THR A 152 -20.01 -5.08 26.60
N GLY A 153 -19.64 -3.82 26.85
CA GLY A 153 -19.26 -2.86 25.80
C GLY A 153 -18.00 -3.31 25.06
N GLU A 154 -16.95 -3.72 25.78
CA GLU A 154 -15.71 -4.21 25.16
C GLU A 154 -15.95 -5.44 24.27
N ILE A 155 -16.79 -6.39 24.71
CA ILE A 155 -17.11 -7.58 23.91
C ILE A 155 -17.86 -7.18 22.61
N VAL A 156 -18.77 -6.21 22.67
CA VAL A 156 -19.50 -5.71 21.49
C VAL A 156 -18.57 -4.96 20.54
N THR A 157 -17.64 -4.16 21.06
CA THR A 157 -16.60 -3.51 20.26
C THR A 157 -15.73 -4.55 19.56
N LEU A 158 -15.38 -5.64 20.25
CA LEU A 158 -14.55 -6.72 19.71
C LEU A 158 -15.27 -7.52 18.61
N MET A 159 -16.60 -7.63 18.67
CA MET A 159 -17.41 -8.25 17.61
C MET A 159 -17.68 -7.32 16.41
N SER A 160 -17.73 -6.01 16.62
CA SER A 160 -18.13 -5.04 15.58
C SER A 160 -16.95 -4.29 14.96
N VAL A 161 -16.25 -3.47 15.75
CA VAL A 161 -15.17 -2.57 15.32
C VAL A 161 -13.89 -3.35 15.01
N ASP A 162 -13.46 -4.23 15.90
CA ASP A 162 -12.21 -4.97 15.71
C ASP A 162 -12.27 -5.93 14.51
N THR A 163 -13.43 -6.55 14.29
CA THR A 163 -13.62 -7.44 13.13
C THR A 163 -13.65 -6.67 11.80
N GLU A 164 -14.08 -5.40 11.81
CA GLU A 164 -14.03 -4.52 10.66
C GLU A 164 -12.61 -4.07 10.34
N HIS A 165 -11.78 -3.79 11.34
CA HIS A 165 -10.36 -3.55 11.13
C HIS A 165 -9.66 -4.77 10.50
N ILE A 166 -10.05 -5.99 10.88
CA ILE A 166 -9.53 -7.21 10.26
C ILE A 166 -9.96 -7.30 8.78
N PHE A 167 -11.20 -6.96 8.46
CA PHE A 167 -11.66 -6.87 7.06
C PHE A 167 -10.80 -5.90 6.24
N HIS A 168 -10.59 -4.69 6.74
CA HIS A 168 -9.72 -3.70 6.08
C HIS A 168 -8.26 -4.16 5.98
N SER A 169 -7.78 -4.88 6.99
CA SER A 169 -6.43 -5.44 7.01
C SER A 169 -6.22 -6.50 5.93
N VAL A 170 -7.24 -7.32 5.62
CA VAL A 170 -7.16 -8.31 4.52
C VAL A 170 -7.11 -7.64 3.16
N ILE A 171 -7.89 -6.58 2.96
CA ILE A 171 -7.94 -5.86 1.68
C ILE A 171 -6.66 -5.04 1.45
N THR A 172 -6.20 -4.34 2.49
CA THR A 172 -5.06 -3.41 2.38
C THR A 172 -3.72 -4.09 2.61
N GLY A 173 -3.70 -5.20 3.37
CA GLY A 173 -2.50 -5.93 3.77
C GLY A 173 -1.53 -6.27 2.63
N PRO A 174 -1.99 -6.77 1.46
CA PRO A 174 -1.11 -7.03 0.32
C PRO A 174 -0.30 -5.80 -0.11
N TRP A 175 -0.91 -4.61 -0.10
CA TRP A 175 -0.24 -3.36 -0.49
C TRP A 175 0.87 -2.95 0.48
N VAL A 176 0.75 -3.27 1.77
CA VAL A 176 1.78 -2.97 2.76
C VAL A 176 3.09 -3.70 2.45
N ILE A 177 2.99 -4.94 1.96
CA ILE A 177 4.15 -5.76 1.60
C ILE A 177 4.64 -5.44 0.18
N LEU A 178 3.71 -5.24 -0.76
CA LEU A 178 4.05 -5.04 -2.16
C LEU A 178 4.54 -3.62 -2.47
N SER A 179 4.04 -2.59 -1.80
CA SER A 179 4.45 -1.20 -2.02
C SER A 179 5.96 -0.95 -1.84
N PRO A 180 6.62 -1.38 -0.74
CA PRO A 180 8.07 -1.21 -0.63
C PRO A 180 8.81 -2.02 -1.69
N ALA A 181 8.32 -3.22 -2.04
CA ALA A 181 8.92 -4.04 -3.08
C ALA A 181 8.83 -3.37 -4.47
N THR A 182 7.69 -2.77 -4.82
CA THR A 182 7.52 -2.05 -6.10
C THR A 182 8.40 -0.80 -6.15
N ILE A 183 8.49 -0.03 -5.07
CA ILE A 183 9.38 1.14 -4.99
C ILE A 183 10.84 0.74 -5.27
N ILE A 184 11.32 -0.34 -4.63
CA ILE A 184 12.69 -0.84 -4.86
C ILE A 184 12.89 -1.24 -6.32
N VAL A 185 11.96 -2.00 -6.90
CA VAL A 185 12.03 -2.43 -8.31
C VAL A 185 12.04 -1.22 -9.25
N THR A 186 11.19 -0.22 -9.03
CA THR A 186 11.14 1.01 -9.83
C THR A 186 12.44 1.79 -9.74
N ILE A 187 13.03 1.95 -8.55
CA ILE A 187 14.32 2.62 -8.37
C ILE A 187 15.43 1.90 -9.13
N VAL A 188 15.50 0.57 -9.03
CA VAL A 188 16.50 -0.25 -9.74
C VAL A 188 16.36 -0.08 -11.25
N ILE A 189 15.13 -0.13 -11.78
CA ILE A 189 14.88 0.04 -13.23
C ILE A 189 15.32 1.43 -13.70
N ILE A 190 14.99 2.49 -12.95
CA ILE A 190 15.39 3.85 -13.28
C ILE A 190 16.92 3.96 -13.33
N ILE A 191 17.62 3.42 -12.34
CA ILE A 191 19.09 3.44 -12.30
C ILE A 191 19.67 2.72 -13.51
N VAL A 192 19.21 1.50 -13.80
CA VAL A 192 19.70 0.68 -14.92
C VAL A 192 19.47 1.34 -16.28
N ILE A 193 18.29 1.91 -16.53
CA ILE A 193 17.98 2.60 -17.79
C ILE A 193 18.80 3.89 -17.94
N ASN A 194 19.10 4.58 -16.83
CA ASN A 194 19.78 5.86 -16.87
C ASN A 194 21.31 5.76 -16.81
N PHE A 195 21.90 4.56 -16.84
CA PHE A 195 23.31 4.33 -16.51
C PHE A 195 24.41 5.03 -17.35
N PRO A 196 24.15 5.84 -18.40
CA PRO A 196 25.05 6.95 -18.73
C PRO A 196 24.62 8.24 -18.00
N ILE A 197 24.54 8.22 -16.65
CA ILE A 197 24.14 9.40 -15.84
C ILE A 197 25.16 10.54 -16.00
N PHE A 198 26.44 10.20 -16.16
CA PHE A 198 27.54 11.17 -16.26
C PHE A 198 27.86 11.64 -17.69
N VAL A 199 27.19 11.11 -18.71
CA VAL A 199 27.45 11.52 -20.11
C VAL A 199 26.48 12.62 -20.58
N TYR A 200 25.36 12.85 -19.87
CA TYR A 200 24.34 13.84 -20.26
C TYR A 200 24.12 14.91 -19.19
N ARG A 201 24.34 16.18 -19.56
CA ARG A 201 24.35 17.37 -18.67
C ARG A 201 23.09 17.58 -17.81
N ARG A 202 21.92 17.04 -18.19
CA ARG A 202 20.63 17.32 -17.55
C ARG A 202 20.08 16.21 -16.64
N ARG A 203 20.52 14.96 -16.81
CA ARG A 203 20.12 13.80 -15.99
C ARG A 203 20.51 13.89 -14.51
N PRO A 204 21.64 14.49 -14.09
CA PRO A 204 21.96 14.63 -12.66
C PRO A 204 21.00 15.57 -11.91
N PHE A 205 20.42 16.58 -12.57
CA PHE A 205 19.43 17.46 -11.93
C PHE A 205 18.12 16.74 -11.62
N MET A 206 17.72 15.79 -12.46
CA MET A 206 16.60 14.91 -12.18
C MET A 206 16.90 14.09 -10.92
N VAL A 207 18.00 13.32 -10.89
CA VAL A 207 18.39 12.52 -9.72
C VAL A 207 18.51 13.37 -8.45
N PHE A 208 19.00 14.61 -8.55
CA PHE A 208 19.02 15.56 -7.45
C PHE A 208 17.61 15.89 -6.92
N GLY A 209 16.64 16.19 -7.80
CA GLY A 209 15.25 16.43 -7.40
C GLY A 209 14.60 15.22 -6.71
N TRP A 210 14.80 14.01 -7.25
CA TRP A 210 14.31 12.76 -6.66
C TRP A 210 14.94 12.49 -5.29
N THR A 211 16.25 12.62 -5.17
CA THR A 211 16.97 12.40 -3.89
C THR A 211 16.58 13.43 -2.84
N MET A 212 16.45 14.71 -3.20
CA MET A 212 15.97 15.75 -2.29
C MET A 212 14.56 15.45 -1.78
N CYS A 213 13.65 15.02 -2.66
CA CYS A 213 12.29 14.63 -2.28
C CYS A 213 12.29 13.41 -1.34
N CYS A 214 13.02 12.34 -1.70
CA CYS A 214 13.14 11.14 -0.86
C CYS A 214 13.72 11.44 0.52
N VAL A 215 14.76 12.28 0.61
CA VAL A 215 15.37 12.67 1.89
C VAL A 215 14.39 13.48 2.73
N CYS A 216 13.65 14.44 2.14
CA CYS A 216 12.66 15.22 2.88
C CYS A 216 11.51 14.35 3.40
N LEU A 217 11.00 13.42 2.59
CA LEU A 217 9.95 12.48 3.01
C LEU A 217 10.46 11.52 4.10
N PHE A 218 11.70 11.05 3.99
CA PHE A 218 12.31 10.18 4.98
C PHE A 218 12.52 10.90 6.32
N VAL A 219 12.99 12.15 6.28
CA VAL A 219 13.11 12.99 7.48
C VAL A 219 11.74 13.21 8.13
N MET A 220 10.70 13.53 7.34
CA MET A 220 9.34 13.67 7.88
C MET A 220 8.82 12.37 8.51
N ALA A 221 9.12 11.20 7.92
CA ALA A 221 8.71 9.91 8.46
C ALA A 221 9.37 9.58 9.80
N LEU A 222 10.59 10.09 10.05
CA LEU A 222 11.31 9.90 11.31
C LEU A 222 10.98 10.97 12.37
N MET A 223 10.35 12.08 12.00
CA MET A 223 9.99 13.13 12.95
C MET A 223 8.78 12.72 13.80
N PRO A 224 8.91 12.66 15.14
CA PRO A 224 7.81 12.30 16.03
C PRO A 224 6.68 13.34 15.96
N MET A 225 5.43 12.85 15.99
CA MET A 225 4.24 13.71 15.93
C MET A 225 4.25 14.74 17.08
N PRO A 226 4.07 16.04 16.80
CA PRO A 226 4.08 17.07 17.84
C PRO A 226 2.83 17.01 18.71
N ASP A 227 2.97 17.45 19.97
CA ASP A 227 1.89 17.48 20.94
C ASP A 227 0.70 18.34 20.46
N PRO A 228 -0.55 17.90 20.68
CA PRO A 228 -1.74 18.64 20.26
C PRO A 228 -1.90 19.97 21.01
N PHE A 229 -2.49 20.97 20.34
CA PHE A 229 -2.76 22.29 20.90
C PHE A 229 -3.65 22.21 22.16
N PHE A 230 -4.67 21.35 22.14
CA PHE A 230 -5.49 21.00 23.29
C PHE A 230 -5.05 19.65 23.86
N ILE A 231 -4.59 19.65 25.11
CA ILE A 231 -4.10 18.44 25.79
C ILE A 231 -5.24 17.46 26.09
N LYS A 232 -6.45 17.98 26.36
CA LYS A 232 -7.66 17.17 26.54
C LYS A 232 -8.66 17.44 25.41
N PRO A 233 -9.33 16.40 24.87
CA PRO A 233 -10.33 16.56 23.81
C PRO A 233 -11.50 17.47 24.18
N GLU A 234 -11.86 17.51 25.47
CA GLU A 234 -13.00 18.27 26.03
C GLU A 234 -12.83 19.80 25.86
N TYR A 235 -11.60 20.31 25.79
CA TYR A 235 -11.32 21.75 25.68
C TYR A 235 -11.50 22.29 24.26
N ARG A 236 -11.78 21.44 23.27
CA ARG A 236 -12.00 21.86 21.88
C ARG A 236 -13.35 22.56 21.69
N GLU A 237 -14.34 22.25 22.53
CA GLU A 237 -15.73 22.70 22.39
C GLU A 237 -16.09 23.87 23.31
N LEU A 238 -15.21 24.23 24.26
CA LEU A 238 -15.43 25.38 25.14
C LEU A 238 -15.09 26.71 24.44
N ASP A 239 -15.91 27.73 24.70
CA ASP A 239 -15.66 29.07 24.21
C ASP A 239 -14.38 29.67 24.85
N PRO A 240 -13.59 30.48 24.12
CA PRO A 240 -12.30 30.99 24.61
C PRO A 240 -12.37 31.80 25.91
N SER A 241 -13.55 32.32 26.26
CA SER A 241 -13.82 33.05 27.50
C SER A 241 -14.06 32.16 28.73
N GLU A 242 -14.35 30.87 28.55
CA GLU A 242 -14.56 29.90 29.64
C GLU A 242 -13.28 29.16 30.04
N LEU A 243 -12.20 29.32 29.26
CA LEU A 243 -10.88 28.81 29.58
C LEU A 243 -10.28 29.62 30.74
N VAL A 244 -10.47 29.12 31.96
CA VAL A 244 -9.88 29.69 33.19
C VAL A 244 -8.35 29.84 33.01
N ASP A 245 -7.78 30.94 33.51
CA ASP A 245 -6.35 31.33 33.45
C ASP A 245 -5.32 30.31 34.04
N GLY A 246 -5.75 29.08 34.36
CA GLY A 246 -4.93 27.95 34.80
C GLY A 246 -4.91 26.74 33.85
N VAL A 247 -5.62 26.77 32.72
CA VAL A 247 -5.58 25.69 31.72
C VAL A 247 -4.33 25.87 30.84
N THR A 248 -3.40 24.90 30.89
CA THR A 248 -2.15 24.92 30.13
C THR A 248 -2.40 24.68 28.63
N ILE A 249 -2.86 25.71 27.92
CA ILE A 249 -2.97 25.70 26.46
C ILE A 249 -1.57 25.88 25.88
N ARG A 250 -1.11 24.92 25.07
CA ARG A 250 0.19 25.00 24.41
C ARG A 250 0.12 25.91 23.18
N LYS A 251 0.31 27.22 23.41
CA LYS A 251 0.36 28.24 22.36
C LYS A 251 1.51 28.05 21.36
N SER A 252 2.52 27.24 21.67
CA SER A 252 3.64 26.90 20.78
C SER A 252 3.36 25.74 19.82
N ALA A 253 2.18 25.11 19.89
CA ALA A 253 1.81 24.03 18.98
C ALA A 253 1.72 24.43 17.48
N PRO A 254 1.33 25.66 17.09
CA PRO A 254 1.37 26.10 15.70
C PRO A 254 2.79 26.12 15.12
N ASP A 255 3.79 26.51 15.93
CA ASP A 255 5.19 26.62 15.49
C ASP A 255 5.82 25.26 15.13
N ASN A 256 5.29 24.18 15.69
CA ASN A 256 5.71 22.82 15.34
C ASN A 256 5.24 22.40 13.94
N GLY A 257 4.10 22.92 13.46
CA GLY A 257 3.60 22.66 12.11
C GLY A 257 4.50 23.26 11.02
N THR A 258 5.11 24.42 11.30
CA THR A 258 6.00 25.13 10.37
C THR A 258 7.17 24.27 9.89
N LYS A 259 7.71 23.38 10.73
CA LYS A 259 8.80 22.46 10.37
C LYS A 259 8.38 21.49 9.26
N TYR A 260 7.17 20.94 9.33
CA TYR A 260 6.62 20.05 8.32
C TYR A 260 6.24 20.81 7.05
N ILE A 261 5.70 22.02 7.17
CA ILE A 261 5.39 22.88 6.02
C ILE A 261 6.66 23.18 5.22
N ILE A 262 7.75 23.56 5.90
CA ILE A 262 9.04 23.81 5.23
C ILE A 262 9.57 22.55 4.54
N LEU A 263 9.50 21.39 5.21
CA LEU A 263 9.93 20.11 4.61
C LEU A 263 9.07 19.71 3.41
N LEU A 264 7.75 19.93 3.46
CA LEU A 264 6.83 19.72 2.34
C LEU A 264 7.11 20.67 1.17
N MET A 265 7.44 21.94 1.46
CA MET A 265 7.83 22.91 0.43
C MET A 265 9.16 22.53 -0.24
N LEU A 266 10.13 22.01 0.52
CA LEU A 266 11.37 21.49 -0.05
C LEU A 266 11.14 20.21 -0.86
N ALA A 267 10.26 19.32 -0.39
CA ALA A 267 9.88 18.13 -1.15
C ALA A 267 9.17 18.48 -2.46
N SER A 268 8.24 19.45 -2.44
CA SER A 268 7.55 19.91 -3.65
C SER A 268 8.51 20.61 -4.62
N LEU A 269 9.47 21.39 -4.12
CA LEU A 269 10.54 21.95 -4.94
C LEU A 269 11.37 20.84 -5.61
N GLY A 270 11.69 19.76 -4.89
CA GLY A 270 12.44 18.62 -5.45
C GLY A 270 11.68 17.89 -6.54
N TYR A 271 10.38 17.70 -6.35
CA TYR A 271 9.48 17.19 -7.38
C TYR A 271 9.49 18.08 -8.63
N VAL A 272 9.31 19.40 -8.47
CA VAL A 272 9.29 20.34 -9.61
C VAL A 272 10.63 20.38 -10.34
N ILE A 273 11.76 20.33 -9.63
CA ILE A 273 13.10 20.27 -10.25
C ILE A 273 13.25 19.00 -11.09
N ALA A 274 12.76 17.86 -10.61
CA ALA A 274 12.80 16.62 -11.36
C ALA A 274 11.92 16.66 -12.61
N ASP A 275 10.73 17.25 -12.49
CA ASP A 275 9.74 17.38 -13.56
C ASP A 275 10.24 18.30 -14.69
N VAL A 276 10.69 19.51 -14.34
CA VAL A 276 11.26 20.46 -15.31
C VAL A 276 12.52 19.89 -15.99
N ALA A 277 13.34 19.12 -15.25
CA ALA A 277 14.47 18.43 -15.85
C ALA A 277 14.05 17.34 -16.84
N ALA A 278 12.93 16.64 -16.60
CA ALA A 278 12.37 15.67 -17.53
C ALA A 278 11.88 16.36 -18.81
N ASP A 279 11.09 17.41 -18.69
CA ASP A 279 10.60 18.20 -19.83
C ASP A 279 11.74 18.77 -20.67
N ALA A 280 12.78 19.30 -20.02
CA ALA A 280 13.94 19.85 -20.72
C ALA A 280 14.70 18.78 -21.53
N VAL A 281 14.74 17.54 -21.05
CA VAL A 281 15.35 16.41 -21.78
C VAL A 281 14.52 16.05 -23.01
N VAL A 282 13.20 16.09 -22.90
CA VAL A 282 12.27 15.84 -24.02
C VAL A 282 12.45 16.87 -25.12
N VAL A 283 12.53 18.16 -24.77
CA VAL A 283 12.78 19.24 -25.72
C VAL A 283 14.13 19.06 -26.43
N GLU A 284 15.17 18.65 -25.70
CA GLU A 284 16.49 18.37 -26.28
C GLU A 284 16.43 17.21 -27.28
N TYR A 285 15.63 16.17 -27.01
CA TYR A 285 15.39 15.08 -27.96
C TYR A 285 14.60 15.53 -29.18
N ALA A 286 13.54 16.32 -28.99
CA ALA A 286 12.75 16.89 -30.08
C ALA A 286 13.59 17.78 -31.00
N GLN A 287 14.56 18.53 -30.46
CA GLN A 287 15.47 19.35 -31.26
C GLN A 287 16.45 18.54 -32.12
N ARG A 288 16.75 17.30 -31.74
CA ARG A 288 17.63 16.39 -32.50
C ARG A 288 16.89 15.60 -33.57
N GLU A 289 15.56 15.68 -33.62
CA GLU A 289 14.76 15.10 -34.70
C GLU A 289 15.02 15.86 -36.03
N PRO A 290 15.03 15.15 -37.18
CA PRO A 290 15.04 15.78 -38.51
C PRO A 290 13.93 16.82 -38.66
N GLU A 291 14.18 17.90 -39.40
CA GLU A 291 13.21 19.02 -39.54
C GLU A 291 11.80 18.57 -39.98
N ALA A 292 11.71 17.52 -40.79
CA ALA A 292 10.43 16.98 -41.27
C ALA A 292 9.56 16.32 -40.17
N ILE A 293 10.13 15.93 -39.03
CA ILE A 293 9.42 15.24 -37.94
C ILE A 293 9.64 15.90 -36.57
N ARG A 294 10.17 17.12 -36.56
CA ARG A 294 10.56 17.83 -35.34
C ARG A 294 9.36 18.15 -34.45
N GLY A 295 9.45 17.79 -33.18
CA GLY A 295 8.41 18.08 -32.17
C GLY A 295 7.51 16.88 -31.86
N ARG A 296 7.69 15.76 -32.55
CA ARG A 296 6.82 14.59 -32.34
C ARG A 296 7.06 13.92 -31.00
N THR A 297 8.30 13.87 -30.52
CA THR A 297 8.59 13.38 -29.15
C THR A 297 7.94 14.25 -28.08
N GLN A 298 7.82 15.55 -28.30
CA GLN A 298 7.20 16.47 -27.34
C GLN A 298 5.67 16.33 -27.31
N THR A 299 5.05 15.98 -28.44
CA THR A 299 3.59 15.71 -28.50
C THR A 299 3.18 14.34 -27.97
N ALA A 300 4.13 13.45 -27.68
CA ALA A 300 3.86 12.08 -27.24
C ALA A 300 3.83 11.92 -25.71
N ILE A 301 4.09 13.00 -24.96
CA ILE A 301 4.11 13.07 -23.50
C ILE A 301 2.97 13.98 -23.07
#